data_AF-X1KGN3-F1
#
_entry.id   AF-X1KGN3-F1
#
_cell.length_a   1.000
_cell.length_b   1.000
_cell.length_c   1.000
_cell.angle_alpha   90.00
_cell.angle_beta   90.00
_cell.angle_gamma   90.00
#
_symmetry.space_group_name_H-M   'P 1'
#
loop_
_entity.id
_entity.type
_entity.pdbx_description
1 polymer ?
#
loop_
_entity_poly.entity_id
_entity_poly.type
_entity_poly.pdbx_seq_one_letter_code
_entity_poly.pdbx_strand_id
1 'polypeptide(L)'
;MKIAARGFYFYIEIAMAVILLTILLFVVSETSTSNSKQFIYNDMPQKIAEYLKDRSIEKGEARLANSTEFKLKPAKFEITNQETGETTAYDFDDEKIIELETIEMLDSSTGELEEIVYYVETEEDMIRLAYGESEMGATVAMDAHGKVSYKYYLQGYETDRLESLLYILHSESPDVISAKKDKQVVRTLEVMETLNNRENLV
;
A
#
# COMPACT_ATOMS: atom_id res chain seq x y z
N MET A 1 -37.01 27.03 35.66
CA MET A 1 -36.10 27.81 34.79
C MET A 1 -35.12 26.84 34.11
N LYS A 2 -35.48 26.24 32.95
CA LYS A 2 -34.64 25.25 32.24
C LYS A 2 -34.89 25.27 30.72
N ILE A 3 -34.77 26.44 30.07
CA ILE A 3 -34.91 26.56 28.60
C ILE A 3 -33.67 27.20 27.93
N ALA A 4 -32.81 27.90 28.70
CA ALA A 4 -31.64 28.58 28.15
C ALA A 4 -30.48 27.64 27.75
N ALA A 5 -30.52 26.36 28.13
CA ALA A 5 -29.44 25.41 27.88
C ALA A 5 -29.60 24.58 26.60
N ARG A 6 -30.64 24.75 25.77
CA ARG A 6 -30.82 23.95 24.54
C ARG A 6 -30.32 24.63 23.26
N GLY A 7 -30.45 25.96 23.17
CA GLY A 7 -29.97 26.70 21.99
C GLY A 7 -28.44 26.72 21.88
N PHE A 8 -27.74 26.77 23.01
CA PHE A 8 -26.27 26.85 23.03
C PHE A 8 -25.59 25.60 22.44
N TYR A 9 -26.10 24.40 22.76
CA TYR A 9 -25.56 23.16 22.20
C TYR A 9 -25.80 23.04 20.69
N PHE A 10 -26.92 23.57 20.20
CA PHE A 10 -27.23 23.58 18.77
C PHE A 10 -26.20 24.38 17.95
N TYR A 11 -25.74 25.53 18.46
CA TYR A 11 -24.69 26.30 17.81
C TYR A 11 -23.32 25.62 17.87
N ILE A 12 -23.02 24.93 18.98
CA ILE A 12 -21.78 24.15 19.11
C ILE A 12 -21.77 22.99 18.11
N GLU A 13 -22.90 22.31 17.92
CA GLU A 13 -23.04 21.20 16.99
C GLU A 13 -22.86 21.65 15.54
N ILE A 14 -23.49 22.77 15.15
CA ILE A 14 -23.29 23.36 13.83
C ILE A 14 -21.83 23.78 13.64
N ALA A 15 -21.22 24.41 14.65
CA ALA A 15 -19.81 24.81 14.57
C ALA A 15 -18.89 23.60 14.41
N MET A 16 -19.12 22.52 15.16
CA MET A 16 -18.37 21.26 15.03
C MET A 16 -18.59 20.61 13.67
N ALA A 17 -19.81 20.61 13.14
CA ALA A 17 -20.11 20.06 11.82
C ALA A 17 -19.41 20.86 10.71
N VAL A 18 -19.37 22.20 10.81
CA VAL A 18 -18.65 23.06 9.85
C VAL A 18 -17.14 22.84 9.96
N ILE A 19 -16.60 22.68 11.17
CA ILE A 19 -15.18 22.35 11.38
C ILE A 19 -14.85 20.99 10.76
N LEU A 20 -15.64 19.95 11.05
CA LEU A 20 -15.46 18.62 10.46
C LEU A 20 -15.59 18.64 8.95
N LEU A 21 -16.56 19.37 8.39
CA LEU A 21 -16.72 19.52 6.95
C LEU A 21 -15.51 20.23 6.33
N THR A 22 -14.98 21.26 6.98
CA THR A 22 -13.78 21.96 6.51
C THR A 22 -12.58 21.01 6.55
N ILE A 23 -12.40 20.23 7.61
CA ILE A 23 -11.35 19.21 7.67
C ILE A 23 -11.54 18.19 6.54
N LEU A 24 -12.76 17.71 6.31
CA LEU A 24 -13.04 16.74 5.25
C LEU A 24 -12.72 17.29 3.86
N LEU A 25 -13.12 18.54 3.56
CA LEU A 25 -12.91 19.17 2.26
C LEU A 25 -11.46 19.58 2.00
N PHE A 26 -10.67 19.88 3.04
CA PHE A 26 -9.30 20.39 2.88
C PHE A 26 -8.21 19.37 3.24
N VAL A 27 -8.53 18.33 4.00
CA VAL A 27 -7.59 17.27 4.39
C VAL A 27 -7.76 16.02 3.53
N VAL A 28 -8.98 15.71 3.05
CA VAL A 28 -9.20 14.61 2.11
C VAL A 28 -9.05 15.15 0.69
N SER A 29 -7.88 14.94 0.09
CA SER A 29 -7.65 15.19 -1.34
C SER A 29 -8.57 14.30 -2.17
N GLU A 30 -9.35 14.89 -3.10
CA GLU A 30 -10.22 14.14 -4.04
C GLU A 30 -9.42 13.25 -5.00
N THR A 31 -8.11 13.49 -5.14
CA THR A 31 -7.16 12.59 -5.77
C THR A 31 -6.32 11.97 -4.68
N SER A 32 -6.60 10.70 -4.32
CA SER A 32 -5.63 9.87 -3.62
C SER A 32 -4.45 9.65 -4.56
N THR A 33 -3.55 10.62 -4.65
CA THR A 33 -2.16 10.37 -5.01
C THR A 33 -1.59 9.62 -3.82
N SER A 34 -1.75 8.29 -3.80
CA SER A 34 -1.05 7.47 -2.83
C SER A 34 0.42 7.61 -3.14
N ASN A 35 1.17 8.36 -2.33
CA ASN A 35 2.62 8.28 -2.36
C ASN A 35 3.04 7.00 -1.60
N SER A 36 2.50 5.85 -1.98
CA SER A 36 2.92 4.58 -1.40
C SER A 36 4.37 4.33 -1.79
N LYS A 37 5.18 3.91 -0.83
CA LYS A 37 6.56 3.53 -1.04
C LYS A 37 6.64 2.02 -1.06
N GLN A 38 7.44 1.49 -1.97
CA GLN A 38 7.75 0.07 -2.01
C GLN A 38 9.25 -0.16 -2.15
N PHE A 39 9.77 -1.07 -1.34
CA PHE A 39 11.17 -1.49 -1.40
C PHE A 39 11.26 -2.82 -2.12
N ILE A 40 12.02 -2.89 -3.22
CA ILE A 40 12.13 -4.09 -4.05
C ILE A 40 13.57 -4.60 -4.07
N TYR A 41 13.75 -5.87 -3.76
CA TYR A 41 14.96 -6.62 -4.06
C TYR A 41 14.71 -7.54 -5.27
N ASN A 42 15.55 -7.44 -6.29
CA ASN A 42 15.48 -8.27 -7.49
C ASN A 42 16.51 -9.40 -7.41
N ASP A 43 16.05 -10.63 -7.19
CA ASP A 43 16.84 -11.85 -7.31
C ASP A 43 16.59 -12.53 -8.67
N MET A 44 16.65 -11.72 -9.73
CA MET A 44 16.54 -12.16 -11.11
C MET A 44 17.77 -11.71 -11.91
N PRO A 45 18.07 -12.35 -13.06
CA PRO A 45 19.20 -11.93 -13.88
C PRO A 45 19.10 -10.45 -14.22
N GLN A 46 20.15 -9.68 -13.92
CA GLN A 46 20.16 -8.22 -14.01
C GLN A 46 19.65 -7.69 -15.36
N LYS A 47 20.03 -8.34 -16.46
CA LYS A 47 19.58 -7.98 -17.81
C LYS A 47 18.05 -8.06 -17.99
N ILE A 48 17.39 -8.97 -17.28
CA ILE A 48 15.94 -9.12 -17.31
C ILE A 48 15.30 -8.01 -16.47
N ALA A 49 15.84 -7.73 -15.28
CA ALA A 49 15.38 -6.64 -14.44
C ALA A 49 15.46 -5.29 -15.17
N GLU A 50 16.59 -5.01 -15.80
CA GLU A 50 16.81 -3.82 -16.63
C GLU A 50 15.83 -3.77 -17.80
N TYR A 51 15.64 -4.88 -18.53
CA TYR A 51 14.68 -4.94 -19.63
C TYR A 51 13.23 -4.64 -19.19
N LEU A 52 12.80 -5.19 -18.05
CA LEU A 52 11.46 -4.94 -17.52
C LEU A 52 11.29 -3.48 -17.10
N LYS A 53 12.31 -2.91 -16.45
CA LYS A 53 12.35 -1.49 -16.07
C LYS A 53 12.26 -0.58 -17.29
N ASP A 54 13.14 -0.78 -18.27
CA ASP A 54 13.21 0.04 -19.48
C ASP A 54 11.89 0.00 -20.24
N ARG A 55 11.27 -1.19 -20.34
CA ARG A 55 9.96 -1.36 -20.98
C ARG A 55 8.86 -0.54 -20.29
N SER A 56 8.83 -0.50 -18.95
CA SER A 56 7.85 0.30 -18.21
C SER A 56 8.06 1.79 -18.46
N ILE A 57 9.31 2.23 -18.54
CA ILE A 57 9.65 3.63 -18.86
C ILE A 57 9.26 3.99 -20.29
N GLU A 58 9.58 3.15 -21.28
CA GLU A 58 9.25 3.38 -22.69
C GLU A 58 7.75 3.51 -22.94
N LYS A 59 6.94 2.80 -22.16
CA LYS A 59 5.48 2.87 -22.25
C LYS A 59 4.87 4.06 -21.50
N GLY A 60 5.67 4.81 -20.73
CA GLY A 60 5.18 5.88 -19.87
C GLY A 60 4.47 5.38 -18.60
N GLU A 61 4.61 4.09 -18.27
CA GLU A 61 4.12 3.49 -17.02
C GLU A 61 5.06 3.80 -15.84
N ALA A 62 6.29 4.25 -16.12
CA ALA A 62 7.28 4.60 -15.11
C ALA A 62 8.19 5.75 -15.58
N ARG A 63 8.84 6.42 -14.64
CA ARG A 63 9.95 7.34 -14.94
C ARG A 63 11.06 7.23 -13.88
N LEU A 64 12.30 7.42 -14.31
CA LEU A 64 13.44 7.46 -13.41
C LEU A 64 13.39 8.75 -12.58
N ALA A 65 13.52 8.62 -11.27
CA ALA A 65 13.65 9.73 -10.34
C ALA A 65 15.12 9.91 -9.93
N ASN A 66 15.41 10.95 -9.14
CA ASN A 66 16.73 11.06 -8.52
C ASN A 66 16.90 9.95 -7.47
N SER A 67 18.12 9.41 -7.37
CA SER A 67 18.46 8.46 -6.32
C SER A 67 18.12 9.03 -4.94
N THR A 68 17.67 8.15 -4.06
CA THR A 68 17.24 8.54 -2.71
C THR A 68 18.13 7.89 -1.66
N GLU A 69 18.65 8.71 -0.75
CA GLU A 69 19.46 8.23 0.37
C GLU A 69 18.56 7.78 1.52
N PHE A 70 18.85 6.59 2.07
CA PHE A 70 18.23 6.07 3.27
C PHE A 70 19.27 5.77 4.34
N LYS A 71 18.94 6.11 5.59
CA LYS A 71 19.73 5.77 6.76
C LYS A 71 19.08 4.61 7.52
N LEU A 72 19.69 3.44 7.42
CA LEU A 72 19.25 2.21 8.08
C LEU A 72 19.77 2.24 9.52
N LYS A 73 18.82 2.29 10.46
CA LYS A 73 19.08 2.32 11.91
C LYS A 73 19.16 0.90 12.47
N PRO A 74 19.84 0.67 13.61
CA PRO A 74 19.81 -0.60 14.31
C PRO A 74 18.35 -1.00 14.59
N ALA A 75 18.03 -2.26 14.37
CA ALA A 75 16.68 -2.78 14.47
C ALA A 75 16.70 -4.26 14.87
N LYS A 76 15.77 -4.66 15.75
CA LYS A 76 15.54 -6.05 16.13
C LYS A 76 14.07 -6.36 15.94
N PHE A 77 13.75 -7.37 15.15
CA PHE A 77 12.38 -7.75 14.84
C PHE A 77 12.32 -9.21 14.37
N GLU A 78 11.12 -9.76 14.31
CA GLU A 78 10.86 -11.13 13.88
C GLU A 78 9.89 -11.10 12.70
N ILE A 79 10.12 -11.99 11.74
CA ILE A 79 9.24 -12.18 10.59
C ILE A 79 8.74 -13.61 10.61
N THR A 80 7.43 -13.78 10.50
CA THR A 80 6.81 -15.11 10.42
C THR A 80 6.34 -15.35 9.00
N ASN A 81 6.81 -16.44 8.40
CA ASN A 81 6.31 -16.92 7.13
C ASN A 81 4.89 -17.46 7.33
N GLN A 82 3.91 -16.86 6.68
CA GLN A 82 2.50 -17.25 6.84
C GLN A 82 2.20 -18.65 6.26
N GLU A 83 2.95 -19.12 5.26
CA GLU A 83 2.74 -20.43 4.65
C GLU A 83 3.34 -21.56 5.50
N THR A 84 4.55 -21.37 6.03
CA THR A 84 5.27 -22.41 6.77
C THR A 84 5.09 -22.32 8.29
N GLY A 85 4.68 -21.14 8.80
CA GLY A 85 4.65 -20.82 10.22
C GLY A 85 6.03 -20.64 10.86
N GLU A 86 7.10 -20.62 10.06
CA GLU A 86 8.47 -20.43 10.54
C GLU A 86 8.73 -18.97 10.86
N THR A 87 9.32 -18.70 12.03
CA THR A 87 9.70 -17.36 12.47
C THR A 87 11.22 -17.20 12.38
N THR A 88 11.67 -16.14 11.72
CA THR A 88 13.07 -15.74 11.62
C THR A 88 13.29 -14.43 12.38
N ALA A 89 14.26 -14.41 13.28
CA ALA A 89 14.66 -13.22 14.02
C ALA A 89 15.78 -12.48 13.28
N TYR A 90 15.62 -11.17 13.14
CA TYR A 90 16.61 -10.26 12.58
C TYR A 90 17.15 -9.36 13.67
N ASP A 91 18.48 -9.22 13.71
CA ASP A 91 19.19 -8.39 14.67
C ASP A 91 20.27 -7.58 13.96
N PHE A 92 19.99 -6.30 13.73
CA PHE A 92 20.90 -5.34 13.12
C PHE A 92 21.40 -4.37 14.18
N ASP A 93 22.70 -4.44 14.49
CA ASP A 93 23.33 -3.59 15.50
C ASP A 93 24.06 -2.37 14.92
N ASP A 94 24.23 -2.31 13.60
CA ASP A 94 25.01 -1.27 12.90
C ASP A 94 24.14 -0.12 12.36
N GLU A 95 24.76 0.96 11.91
CA GLU A 95 24.09 1.99 11.08
C GLU A 95 24.68 1.94 9.67
N LYS A 96 23.82 1.98 8.66
CA LYS A 96 24.23 1.95 7.25
C LYS A 96 23.52 3.03 6.46
N ILE A 97 24.23 3.71 5.57
CA ILE A 97 23.64 4.64 4.60
C ILE A 97 23.68 3.95 3.24
N ILE A 98 22.54 3.92 2.55
CA ILE A 98 22.44 3.39 1.20
C ILE A 98 21.79 4.42 0.28
N GLU A 99 22.27 4.48 -0.96
CA GLU A 99 21.68 5.29 -2.01
C GLU A 99 20.95 4.34 -2.96
N LEU A 100 19.64 4.54 -3.12
CA LEU A 100 18.78 3.64 -3.87
C LEU A 100 18.39 4.25 -5.21
N GLU A 101 18.34 3.40 -6.24
CA GLU A 101 17.69 3.76 -7.49
C GLU A 101 16.17 3.89 -7.24
N THR A 102 15.64 5.04 -7.62
CA THR A 102 14.23 5.40 -7.40
C THR A 102 13.49 5.50 -8.72
N ILE A 103 12.34 4.83 -8.79
CA ILE A 103 11.43 4.88 -9.93
C ILE A 103 10.06 5.34 -9.45
N GLU A 104 9.49 6.27 -10.20
CA GLU A 104 8.11 6.71 -10.01
C GLU A 104 7.22 5.95 -10.99
N MET A 105 6.30 5.16 -10.45
CA MET A 105 5.28 4.44 -11.20
C MET A 105 4.10 5.38 -11.45
N LEU A 106 3.63 5.40 -12.69
CA LEU A 106 2.60 6.33 -13.15
C LEU A 106 1.36 5.57 -13.61
N ASP A 107 0.19 6.09 -13.28
CA ASP A 107 -1.06 5.60 -13.86
C ASP A 107 -1.02 5.83 -15.39
N SER A 108 -1.14 4.76 -16.15
CA SER A 108 -1.05 4.78 -17.62
C SER A 108 -2.13 5.63 -18.32
N SER A 109 -3.25 5.92 -17.64
CA SER A 109 -4.39 6.67 -18.18
C SER A 109 -4.36 8.15 -17.80
N THR A 110 -3.97 8.47 -16.56
CA THR A 110 -3.96 9.84 -16.03
C THR A 110 -2.57 10.49 -16.02
N GLY A 111 -1.51 9.67 -16.02
CA GLY A 111 -0.13 10.13 -15.84
C GLY A 111 0.18 10.59 -14.41
N GLU A 112 -0.73 10.34 -13.47
CA GLU A 112 -0.53 10.66 -12.04
C GLU A 112 0.42 9.66 -11.39
N LEU A 113 1.13 10.12 -10.35
CA LEU A 113 2.01 9.28 -9.56
C LEU A 113 1.17 8.27 -8.76
N GLU A 114 1.43 6.98 -8.97
CA GLU A 114 0.75 5.87 -8.29
C GLU A 114 1.59 5.32 -7.13
N GLU A 115 2.89 5.17 -7.34
CA GLU A 115 3.80 4.53 -6.38
C GLU A 115 5.25 4.98 -6.59
N ILE A 116 6.03 5.01 -5.51
CA ILE A 116 7.48 5.19 -5.57
C ILE A 116 8.16 3.87 -5.22
N VAL A 117 8.91 3.34 -6.18
CA VAL A 117 9.65 2.08 -6.06
C VAL A 117 11.13 2.38 -5.82
N TYR A 118 11.68 1.79 -4.78
CA TYR A 118 13.11 1.87 -4.44
C TYR A 118 13.75 0.49 -4.64
N TYR A 119 14.76 0.42 -5.51
CA TYR A 119 15.50 -0.82 -5.73
C TYR A 119 16.64 -0.96 -4.74
N VAL A 120 16.61 -2.05 -3.99
CA VAL A 120 17.58 -2.37 -2.95
C VAL A 120 18.48 -3.50 -3.42
N GLU A 121 19.78 -3.41 -3.12
CA GLU A 121 20.78 -4.37 -3.60
C GLU A 121 20.73 -5.72 -2.88
N THR A 122 20.26 -5.76 -1.63
CA THR A 122 20.23 -6.97 -0.81
C THR A 122 18.85 -7.18 -0.18
N GLU A 123 18.45 -8.44 -0.01
CA GLU A 123 17.20 -8.81 0.66
C GLU A 123 17.19 -8.32 2.11
N GLU A 124 18.30 -8.44 2.84
CA GLU A 124 18.42 -8.00 4.24
C GLU A 124 18.23 -6.49 4.40
N ASP A 125 18.87 -5.68 3.55
CA ASP A 125 18.68 -4.23 3.57
C ASP A 125 17.23 -3.86 3.22
N MET A 126 16.61 -4.57 2.28
CA MET A 126 15.22 -4.34 1.88
C MET A 126 14.26 -4.63 3.03
N ILE A 127 14.41 -5.76 3.69
CA ILE A 127 13.59 -6.14 4.85
C ILE A 127 13.75 -5.10 5.97
N ARG A 128 15.00 -4.76 6.29
CA ARG A 128 15.33 -3.79 7.34
C ARG A 128 14.75 -2.40 7.04
N LEU A 129 14.81 -1.99 5.78
CA LEU A 129 14.30 -0.70 5.34
C LEU A 129 12.77 -0.66 5.35
N ALA A 130 12.12 -1.71 4.83
CA ALA A 130 10.66 -1.87 4.87
C ALA A 130 10.13 -1.81 6.31
N TYR A 131 10.79 -2.52 7.24
CA TYR A 131 10.48 -2.46 8.67
C TYR A 131 10.68 -1.04 9.25
N GLY A 132 11.84 -0.42 8.97
CA GLY A 132 12.19 0.89 9.51
C GLY A 132 11.28 2.02 9.02
N GLU A 133 10.82 1.95 7.78
CA GLU A 133 9.92 2.93 7.17
C GLU A 133 8.44 2.59 7.39
N SER A 134 8.11 1.41 7.94
CA SER A 134 6.73 0.92 8.03
C SER A 134 6.05 0.91 6.66
N GLU A 135 6.69 0.26 5.69
CA GLU A 135 6.22 0.13 4.31
C GLU A 135 6.38 -1.32 3.85
N MET A 136 5.76 -1.68 2.74
CA MET A 136 5.88 -3.03 2.20
C MET A 136 7.24 -3.26 1.53
N GLY A 137 7.83 -4.43 1.80
CA GLY A 137 8.98 -4.94 1.08
C GLY A 137 8.58 -6.06 0.11
N ALA A 138 9.27 -6.17 -1.01
CA ALA A 138 9.05 -7.26 -1.97
C ALA A 138 10.38 -7.82 -2.49
N THR A 139 10.43 -9.14 -2.62
CA THR A 139 11.48 -9.84 -3.38
C THR A 139 10.89 -10.44 -4.63
N VAL A 140 11.49 -10.12 -5.77
CA VAL A 140 11.13 -10.68 -7.08
C VAL A 140 12.26 -11.61 -7.50
N ALA A 141 11.99 -12.91 -7.54
CA ALA A 141 12.97 -13.92 -7.93
C ALA A 141 12.55 -14.63 -9.22
N MET A 142 13.51 -15.05 -10.02
CA MET A 142 13.27 -15.84 -11.23
C MET A 142 14.04 -17.15 -11.19
N ASP A 143 13.34 -18.27 -11.36
CA ASP A 143 13.97 -19.58 -11.41
C ASP A 143 14.63 -19.87 -12.78
N ALA A 144 15.38 -20.97 -12.86
CA ALA A 144 16.07 -21.38 -14.08
C ALA A 144 15.13 -21.70 -15.27
N HIS A 145 13.84 -21.89 -15.03
CA HIS A 145 12.82 -22.13 -16.05
C HIS A 145 12.11 -20.84 -16.47
N GLY A 146 12.52 -19.68 -15.94
CA GLY A 146 11.92 -18.38 -16.21
C GLY A 146 10.63 -18.13 -15.44
N LYS A 147 10.29 -18.95 -14.44
CA LYS A 147 9.14 -18.70 -13.57
C LYS A 147 9.52 -17.61 -12.57
N VAL A 148 8.70 -16.57 -12.51
CA VAL A 148 8.84 -15.48 -11.53
C VAL A 148 8.05 -15.83 -10.28
N SER A 149 8.66 -15.63 -9.12
CA SER A 149 8.04 -15.74 -7.80
C SER A 149 8.18 -14.44 -7.03
N TYR A 150 7.15 -14.10 -6.28
CA TYR A 150 7.08 -12.88 -5.47
C TYR A 150 7.00 -13.27 -4.00
N LYS A 151 7.79 -12.63 -3.15
CA LYS A 151 7.73 -12.75 -1.70
C LYS A 151 7.49 -11.36 -1.11
N TYR A 152 6.41 -11.20 -0.37
CA TYR A 152 6.03 -9.93 0.24
C TYR A 152 6.34 -9.93 1.74
N TYR A 153 6.86 -8.81 2.21
CA TYR A 153 7.16 -8.53 3.61
C TYR A 153 6.19 -7.45 4.08
N LEU A 154 5.15 -7.89 4.79
CA LEU A 154 4.06 -7.06 5.31
C LEU A 154 4.32 -6.68 6.77
N GLN A 155 3.79 -5.54 7.20
CA GLN A 155 4.02 -5.00 8.54
C GLN A 155 3.02 -5.50 9.60
N GLY A 156 1.96 -6.19 9.16
CA GLY A 156 0.93 -6.80 10.01
C GLY A 156 -0.28 -5.91 10.30
N TYR A 157 -0.33 -4.69 9.75
CA TYR A 157 -1.53 -3.84 9.77
C TYR A 157 -2.31 -3.87 8.45
N GLU A 158 -1.81 -4.58 7.45
CA GLU A 158 -2.45 -4.79 6.17
C GLU A 158 -3.74 -5.59 6.32
N THR A 159 -4.74 -5.27 5.49
CA THR A 159 -6.02 -6.00 5.53
C THR A 159 -5.90 -7.37 4.87
N ASP A 160 -6.68 -8.35 5.33
CA ASP A 160 -6.83 -9.67 4.68
C ASP A 160 -7.16 -9.56 3.17
N ARG A 161 -7.86 -8.48 2.80
CA ARG A 161 -8.17 -8.16 1.40
C ARG A 161 -6.91 -7.84 0.60
N LEU A 162 -6.00 -7.05 1.16
CA LEU A 162 -4.73 -6.71 0.50
C LEU A 162 -3.87 -7.97 0.36
N GLU A 163 -3.74 -8.77 1.42
CA GLU A 163 -3.03 -10.05 1.38
C GLU A 163 -3.58 -10.94 0.26
N SER A 164 -4.90 -11.12 0.21
CA SER A 164 -5.57 -11.91 -0.83
C SER A 164 -5.33 -11.36 -2.24
N LEU A 165 -5.30 -10.04 -2.40
CA LEU A 165 -5.03 -9.39 -3.69
C LEU A 165 -3.59 -9.67 -4.16
N LEU A 166 -2.61 -9.55 -3.27
CA LEU A 166 -1.22 -9.86 -3.59
C LEU A 166 -1.06 -11.33 -4.02
N TYR A 167 -1.69 -12.28 -3.33
CA TYR A 167 -1.70 -13.68 -3.75
C TYR A 167 -2.31 -13.86 -5.15
N ILE A 168 -3.46 -13.24 -5.43
CA ILE A 168 -4.17 -13.41 -6.70
C ILE A 168 -3.36 -12.80 -7.86
N LEU A 169 -2.84 -11.58 -7.70
CA LEU A 169 -2.10 -10.85 -8.73
C LEU A 169 -0.86 -11.61 -9.21
N HIS A 170 -0.21 -12.35 -8.32
CA HIS A 170 1.08 -12.99 -8.60
C HIS A 170 1.01 -14.52 -8.72
N SER A 171 -0.14 -15.13 -8.42
CA SER A 171 -0.35 -16.59 -8.54
C SER A 171 -1.28 -17.00 -9.68
N GLU A 172 -2.17 -16.12 -10.12
CA GLU A 172 -3.21 -16.47 -11.10
C GLU A 172 -2.98 -15.80 -12.45
N SER A 173 -3.17 -16.54 -13.55
CA SER A 173 -3.13 -15.95 -14.89
C SER A 173 -4.22 -14.88 -15.05
N PRO A 174 -3.99 -13.81 -15.83
CA PRO A 174 -4.95 -12.73 -16.06
C PRO A 174 -6.36 -13.21 -16.44
N ASP A 175 -6.47 -14.33 -17.18
CA ASP A 175 -7.74 -14.92 -17.58
C ASP A 175 -8.57 -15.46 -16.39
N VAL A 176 -7.89 -16.01 -15.38
CA VAL A 176 -8.52 -16.52 -14.15
C VAL A 176 -8.98 -15.35 -13.26
N ILE A 177 -8.18 -14.29 -13.20
CA ILE A 177 -8.52 -13.07 -12.46
C ILE A 177 -9.74 -12.39 -13.09
N SER A 178 -9.77 -12.27 -14.42
CA SER A 178 -10.92 -11.73 -15.17
C SER A 178 -12.18 -12.57 -14.93
N ALA A 179 -12.07 -13.90 -15.01
CA ALA A 179 -13.19 -14.80 -14.75
C ALA A 179 -13.69 -14.77 -13.29
N LYS A 180 -12.85 -14.40 -12.32
CA LYS A 180 -13.27 -14.19 -10.92
C LYS A 180 -13.91 -12.83 -10.70
N LYS A 181 -13.41 -11.77 -11.35
CA LYS A 181 -14.02 -10.43 -11.37
C LYS A 181 -15.48 -10.49 -11.85
N ASP A 182 -15.72 -11.24 -12.94
CA ASP A 182 -17.07 -11.41 -13.50
C ASP A 182 -18.01 -12.26 -12.62
N LYS A 183 -17.46 -13.03 -11.69
CA LYS A 183 -18.22 -13.84 -10.71
C LYS A 183 -18.43 -13.13 -9.38
N GLN A 184 -17.90 -11.92 -9.21
CA GLN A 184 -18.01 -11.19 -7.96
C GLN A 184 -19.43 -10.66 -7.81
N VAL A 185 -20.19 -11.28 -6.89
CA VAL A 185 -21.55 -10.84 -6.58
C VAL A 185 -21.48 -9.65 -5.63
N VAL A 186 -21.53 -8.45 -6.19
CA VAL A 186 -21.69 -7.22 -5.42
C VAL A 186 -23.10 -7.19 -4.86
N ARG A 187 -23.21 -7.18 -3.53
CA ARG A 187 -24.48 -7.06 -2.82
C ARG A 187 -24.51 -5.70 -2.17
N THR A 188 -25.59 -4.96 -2.38
CA THR A 188 -25.90 -3.82 -1.53
C THR A 188 -26.10 -4.37 -0.12
N LEU A 189 -25.28 -3.94 0.84
CA LEU A 189 -25.63 -4.10 2.25
C LEU A 189 -26.98 -3.40 2.43
N GLU A 190 -27.90 -4.06 3.14
CA GLU A 190 -29.29 -3.62 3.32
C GLU A 190 -29.36 -2.10 3.42
N VAL A 191 -30.18 -1.51 2.54
CA VAL A 191 -30.58 -0.12 2.67
C VAL A 191 -31.16 -0.02 4.06
N MET A 192 -30.42 0.60 4.99
CA MET A 192 -30.98 0.95 6.29
C MET A 192 -32.25 1.72 5.99
N GLU A 193 -33.39 1.20 6.45
CA GLU A 193 -34.65 1.94 6.38
C GLU A 193 -34.36 3.32 6.96
N THR A 194 -34.46 4.34 6.11
CA THR A 194 -34.39 5.71 6.58
C THR A 194 -35.61 5.90 7.46
N LEU A 195 -35.43 5.80 8.77
CA LEU A 195 -36.45 6.12 9.76
C LEU A 195 -36.92 7.54 9.47
N ASN A 196 -38.12 7.67 8.92
CA ASN A 196 -38.74 8.96 8.71
C ASN A 196 -39.03 9.55 10.10
N ASN A 197 -38.87 10.86 10.25
CA ASN A 197 -39.01 11.62 11.50
C ASN A 197 -40.32 11.41 12.30
N ARG A 198 -41.27 10.61 11.82
CA ARG A 198 -42.49 10.20 12.54
C ARG A 198 -42.35 8.94 13.42
N GLU A 199 -41.29 8.15 13.30
CA GLU A 199 -41.12 6.94 14.16
C GLU A 199 -40.28 7.19 15.42
N ASN A 200 -39.66 8.37 15.55
CA ASN A 200 -38.83 8.75 16.72
C ASN A 200 -39.62 9.38 17.89
N LEU A 201 -40.92 9.08 18.02
CA LEU A 201 -41.78 9.57 19.09
C LEU A 201 -42.48 8.43 19.83
N VAL A 202 -41.69 7.51 20.41
CA VAL A 202 -42.05 6.76 21.62
C VAL A 202 -40.82 6.63 22.52
#